data_AF-A0A915NQ94-F1
#
_entry.id   AF-A0A915NQ94-F1
#
_cell.length_a   1.000
_cell.length_b   1.000
_cell.length_c   1.000
_cell.angle_alpha   90.00
_cell.angle_beta   90.00
_cell.angle_gamma   90.00
#
_symmetry.space_group_name_H-M   'P 1'
#
loop_
_entity.id
_entity.type
_entity.pdbx_description
1 polymer ?
#
loop_
_entity_poly.entity_id
_entity_poly.type
_entity_poly.pdbx_seq_one_letter_code
_entity_poly.pdbx_strand_id
1 'polypeptide(L)' 'MPIKASGETVFEKKIGSVKNYGIWLRYDSRTGHHNMYREYRDVTMAGAVTQAY' A
#
# COMPACT_ATOMS: atom_id res chain seq x y z
N MET A 1 -8.48 6.91 -2.13
CA MET A 1 -9.36 5.85 -2.65
C MET A 1 -9.53 4.80 -1.56
N PRO A 2 -10.71 4.18 -1.32
CA PRO A 2 -10.86 3.19 -0.27
C PRO A 2 -10.25 1.84 -0.69
N ILE A 3 -9.60 1.15 0.27
CA ILE A 3 -9.08 -0.20 0.04
C ILE A 3 -10.24 -1.18 0.21
N LYS A 4 -10.45 -2.06 -0.78
CA LYS A 4 -11.53 -3.04 -0.77
C LYS A 4 -11.01 -4.37 -0.24
N ALA A 5 -11.52 -4.80 0.91
CA ALA A 5 -11.34 -6.16 1.41
C ALA A 5 -12.72 -6.84 1.44
N SER A 6 -12.86 -8.00 0.78
CA SER A 6 -14.07 -8.85 0.80
C SER A 6 -15.43 -8.14 0.63
N GLY A 7 -15.51 -7.15 -0.26
CA GLY A 7 -16.77 -6.43 -0.56
C GLY A 7 -17.05 -5.21 0.31
N GLU A 8 -16.26 -4.99 1.37
CA GLU A 8 -16.39 -3.83 2.25
C GLU A 8 -15.32 -2.79 1.93
N THR A 9 -15.74 -1.52 1.90
CA THR A 9 -14.83 -0.38 1.78
C THR A 9 -14.24 -0.07 3.14
N VAL A 10 -12.94 -0.30 3.29
CA VAL A 10 -12.22 0.02 4.52
C VAL A 10 -11.88 1.51 4.50
N PHE A 11 -12.48 2.26 5.43
CA PHE A 11 -12.15 3.65 5.69
C PHE A 11 -11.09 3.74 6.78
N GLU A 12 -10.10 4.59 6.57
CA GLU A 12 -9.01 4.73 7.51
C GLU A 12 -9.42 5.56 8.74
N LYS A 13 -9.22 5.01 9.94
CA LYS A 13 -9.72 5.58 11.20
C LYS A 13 -9.02 6.87 11.64
N LYS A 14 -7.82 7.17 11.13
CA LYS A 14 -7.03 8.37 11.49
C LYS A 14 -6.36 8.97 10.26
N ILE A 15 -6.96 10.04 9.73
CA ILE A 15 -6.53 10.80 8.53
C ILE A 15 -5.68 12.05 8.92
N GLY A 16 -5.31 12.20 10.19
CA GLY A 16 -4.61 13.40 10.69
C GLY A 16 -3.14 13.21 11.05
N SER A 17 -2.61 11.98 10.95
CA SER A 17 -1.25 11.66 11.38
C SER A 17 -0.51 10.96 10.26
N VAL A 18 0.68 11.47 9.93
CA VAL A 18 1.58 10.86 8.97
C VAL A 18 2.13 9.57 9.56
N LYS A 19 2.00 8.47 8.82
CA LYS A 19 2.49 7.14 9.21
C LYS A 19 3.47 6.62 8.16
N ASN A 20 4.32 5.68 8.56
CA ASN A 20 5.16 4.92 7.64
C ASN A 20 4.44 3.60 7.33
N TYR A 21 4.21 3.34 6.04
CA TYR A 21 3.59 2.13 5.53
C TYR A 21 4.66 1.27 4.85
N GLY A 22 4.94 0.11 5.42
CA GLY A 22 5.77 -0.91 4.77
C GLY A 22 4.92 -1.72 3.80
N ILE A 23 5.24 -1.66 2.51
CA ILE A 23 4.57 -2.43 1.46
C ILE A 23 5.52 -3.55 1.03
N TRP A 24 5.07 -4.79 1.26
CA TRP A 24 5.67 -5.98 0.67
C TRP A 24 4.97 -6.26 -0.65
N LEU A 25 5.72 -6.26 -1.74
CA LEU A 25 5.23 -6.57 -3.06
C LEU A 25 6.10 -7.66 -3.69
N ARG A 26 5.45 -8.59 -4.38
CA ARG A 26 6.12 -9.57 -5.23
C ARG A 26 5.75 -9.23 -6.65
N TYR A 27 6.76 -8.99 -7.49
CA TYR A 27 6.55 -8.74 -8.91
C TYR A 27 7.20 -9.83 -9.75
N ASP A 28 6.54 -10.15 -10.86
CA ASP A 28 7.10 -11.01 -11.89
C ASP A 28 7.89 -10.16 -12.88
N SER A 29 9.18 -10.45 -13.01
CA SER A 29 10.02 -9.94 -14.09
C SER A 29 10.04 -10.93 -15.25
N ARG A 30 10.52 -10.51 -16.43
CA ARG A 30 10.68 -11.40 -17.60
C ARG A 30 11.58 -12.60 -17.34
N THR A 31 12.38 -12.60 -16.28
CA THR A 31 13.39 -13.60 -15.97
C THR A 31 13.28 -14.19 -14.55
N GLY A 32 12.30 -13.80 -13.74
CA GLY A 32 12.07 -14.40 -12.43
C GLY A 32 11.14 -13.61 -11.50
N HIS A 33 10.89 -14.19 -10.32
CA HIS A 33 10.09 -13.56 -9.27
C HIS A 33 10.97 -12.76 -8.33
N HIS A 34 10.63 -11.49 -8.13
CA HIS A 34 11.37 -10.61 -7.22
C HIS A 34 10.44 -10.15 -6.10
N ASN A 35 10.86 -10.42 -4.86
CA ASN A 35 10.24 -9.81 -3.69
C ASN A 35 10.88 -8.44 -3.47
N MET A 36 10.05 -7.45 -3.18
CA MET A 36 10.48 -6.10 -2.90
C MET A 36 9.75 -5.62 -1.65
N TYR A 37 10.51 -4.99 -0.78
CA TYR A 37 9.99 -4.25 0.36
C TYR A 37 10.25 -2.77 0.12
N ARG A 38 9.24 -1.94 0.32
CA ARG A 38 9.40 -0.49 0.23
C ARG A 38 8.53 0.20 1.27
N GLU A 39 9.10 1.19 1.91
CA GLU A 39 8.42 2.01 2.90
C GLU A 39 7.96 3.32 2.27
N TYR A 40 6.71 3.68 2.51
CA TYR A 40 6.08 4.90 2.02
C TYR A 40 5.53 5.71 3.20
N ARG A 41 5.79 7.01 3.19
CA ARG A 41 5.32 7.93 4.22
C ARG A 41 4.12 8.70 3.70
N ASP A 42 2.95 8.40 4.25
CA ASP A 42 1.72 9.07 3.85
C ASP A 42 0.73 9.19 5.01
N VAL A 43 -0.33 9.95 4.78
CA VAL A 43 -1.45 10.13 5.71
C VAL A 43 -2.48 9.00 5.55
N THR A 44 -2.50 8.34 4.38
CA THR A 44 -3.45 7.25 4.09
C THR A 44 -2.74 6.01 3.53
N MET A 45 -3.22 4.83 3.90
CA MET A 45 -2.74 3.56 3.38
C MET A 45 -2.99 3.47 1.87
N ALA A 46 -4.11 4.02 1.39
CA ALA A 46 -4.43 4.02 -0.02
C ALA A 46 -3.47 4.89 -0.85
N GLY A 47 -3.14 6.10 -0.36
CA GLY A 47 -2.16 6.95 -1.02
C GLY A 47 -0.77 6.32 -1.02
N ALA A 48 -0.38 5.63 0.07
CA ALA A 48 0.84 4.84 0.10
C ALA A 48 0.84 3.70 -0.94
N VAL A 49 -0.27 2.98 -1.12
CA VAL A 49 -0.40 1.96 -2.17
C VAL A 49 -0.39 2.57 -3.56
N THR A 50 -1.01 3.74 -3.76
CA THR A 50 -0.94 4.47 -5.04
C THR A 50 0.49 4.94 -5.36
N GLN A 51 1.30 5.28 -4.37
CA GLN A 51 2.73 5.57 -4.56
C GLN A 51 3.57 4.31 -4.86
N ALA A 52 3.05 3.11 -4.57
CA ALA A 52 3.70 1.84 -4.85
C ALA A 52 3.34 1.23 -6.21
N TYR A 53 2.35 1.81 -6.88
CA TYR A 53 1.95 1.47 -8.24
C TYR A 53 2.75 2.28 -9.26
#